data_AF-A0A6A0QSQ8-F1
#
_entry.id   AF-A0A6A0QSQ8-F1
#
_cell.length_a   1.000
_cell.length_b   1.000
_cell.length_c   1.000
_cell.angle_alpha   90.00
_cell.angle_beta   90.00
_cell.angle_gamma   90.00
#
_symmetry.space_group_name_H-M   'P 1'
#
loop_
_entity.id
_entity.type
_entity.pdbx_description
1 polymer ?
#
loop_
_entity_poly.entity_id
_entity_poly.type
_entity_poly.pdbx_seq_one_letter_code
_entity_poly.pdbx_strand_id
1 'polypeptide(L)'
;MTTDKGRNNMTLKKMFIVVAVLALALAACGGSSGDGGDGDGGGSATTTAASGGGSGDAAAGATVYTGTCATCHGPTAGGVDGLGKPLAPSEFVVANSEDELVAFIKVGRPTSDPANTQGVDMPPKGGNPSLSDQDLHDVAAYIKSLN
;
A
#
# COMPACT_ATOMS: atom_id res chain seq x y z
N MET A 1 46.60 -20.85 30.32
CA MET A 1 45.45 -20.54 31.20
C MET A 1 44.86 -19.23 30.68
N THR A 2 43.62 -19.05 30.21
CA THR A 2 42.33 -19.73 30.41
C THR A 2 41.36 -19.34 29.27
N THR A 3 40.53 -20.31 28.89
CA THR A 3 39.31 -20.37 28.06
C THR A 3 38.32 -19.19 28.13
N ASP A 4 37.68 -18.87 26.98
CA ASP A 4 36.26 -18.43 26.83
C ASP A 4 35.92 -18.45 25.32
N LYS A 5 35.15 -19.33 24.65
CA LYS A 5 33.95 -20.16 24.85
C LYS A 5 32.60 -19.43 24.97
N GLY A 6 32.14 -18.84 23.86
CA GLY A 6 30.74 -18.43 23.75
C GLY A 6 30.25 -17.89 22.40
N ARG A 7 30.51 -18.53 21.25
CA ARG A 7 30.05 -18.00 19.94
C ARG A 7 29.26 -18.94 19.02
N ASN A 8 28.81 -20.10 19.49
CA ASN A 8 28.34 -21.14 18.57
C ASN A 8 27.32 -22.11 19.16
N ASN A 9 26.12 -21.65 19.52
CA ASN A 9 25.05 -22.56 19.92
C ASN A 9 23.61 -22.20 19.45
N MET A 10 23.38 -21.05 18.81
CA MET A 10 22.01 -20.63 18.41
C MET A 10 21.67 -20.90 16.93
N THR A 11 22.65 -20.94 16.03
CA THR A 11 22.40 -21.10 14.57
C THR A 11 22.25 -22.56 14.14
N LEU A 12 22.87 -23.51 14.86
CA LEU A 12 22.88 -24.92 14.45
C LEU A 12 21.58 -25.66 14.82
N LYS A 13 20.88 -25.26 15.89
CA LYS A 13 19.59 -25.86 16.28
C LYS A 13 18.45 -25.58 15.29
N LYS A 14 18.52 -24.48 14.53
CA LYS A 14 17.49 -24.13 13.54
C LYS A 14 17.65 -24.89 12.22
N MET A 15 18.85 -25.42 11.92
CA MET A 15 19.08 -26.22 10.71
C MET A 15 18.73 -27.71 10.86
N PHE A 16 18.67 -28.26 12.08
CA PHE A 16 18.30 -29.66 12.28
C PHE A 16 16.80 -29.96 12.27
N ILE A 17 15.94 -28.93 12.35
CA ILE A 17 14.49 -29.08 12.18
C ILE A 17 14.12 -29.28 10.69
N VAL A 18 15.06 -29.02 9.77
CA VAL A 18 14.85 -29.08 8.32
C VAL A 18 14.97 -30.50 7.73
N VAL A 19 15.32 -31.54 8.50
CA VAL A 19 15.72 -32.86 7.94
C VAL A 19 14.79 -34.04 8.31
N ALA A 20 13.69 -33.86 9.04
CA ALA A 20 12.93 -35.00 9.59
C ALA A 20 11.44 -35.12 9.21
N VAL A 21 11.00 -34.60 8.06
CA VAL A 21 9.68 -34.99 7.50
C VAL A 21 9.79 -35.20 5.99
N LEU A 22 10.35 -36.36 5.63
CA LEU A 22 10.29 -36.93 4.29
C LEU A 22 9.19 -38.02 4.29
N ALA A 23 8.36 -38.00 3.25
CA ALA A 23 7.52 -39.09 2.72
C ALA A 23 6.06 -39.26 3.20
N LEU A 24 5.14 -38.65 2.43
CA LEU A 24 3.87 -39.25 1.98
C LEU A 24 3.56 -38.63 0.58
N ALA A 25 4.04 -39.23 -0.51
CA ALA A 25 3.35 -40.19 -1.38
C ALA A 25 2.38 -39.55 -2.42
N LEU A 26 2.88 -39.47 -3.66
CA LEU A 26 2.26 -39.70 -4.97
C LEU A 26 0.78 -39.31 -5.22
N ALA A 27 0.59 -38.38 -6.17
CA ALA A 27 -0.28 -38.50 -7.37
C ALA A 27 -0.97 -37.17 -7.73
N ALA A 28 -0.43 -36.43 -8.70
CA ALA A 28 -1.21 -35.57 -9.61
C ALA A 28 -0.33 -35.09 -10.77
N CYS A 29 -0.15 -35.96 -11.77
CA CYS A 29 0.10 -35.54 -13.14
C CYS A 29 -1.27 -35.27 -13.78
N GLY A 30 -1.50 -34.04 -14.23
CA GLY A 30 -2.65 -33.56 -14.99
C GLY A 30 -2.57 -32.04 -15.02
N GLY A 31 -2.19 -31.36 -16.09
CA GLY A 31 -2.45 -31.65 -17.49
C GLY A 31 -3.78 -31.02 -17.90
N SER A 32 -3.83 -29.70 -18.04
CA SER A 32 -4.88 -29.03 -18.82
C SER A 32 -4.23 -28.04 -19.77
N SER A 33 -4.33 -28.40 -21.04
CA SER A 33 -4.05 -27.61 -22.24
C SER A 33 -5.10 -26.52 -22.45
N GLY A 34 -4.71 -25.45 -23.14
CA GLY A 34 -5.60 -24.46 -23.76
C GLY A 34 -6.19 -23.48 -22.75
N ASP A 35 -6.27 -22.18 -23.01
CA ASP A 35 -6.66 -21.56 -24.26
C ASP A 35 -6.14 -20.12 -24.31
N GLY A 36 -5.75 -19.67 -25.51
CA GLY A 36 -5.28 -18.32 -25.74
C GLY A 36 -6.42 -17.33 -25.62
N GLY A 37 -6.28 -16.38 -24.68
CA GLY A 37 -7.10 -15.18 -24.61
C GLY A 37 -6.28 -13.96 -24.99
N ASP A 38 -6.01 -13.80 -26.27
CA ASP A 38 -5.72 -12.48 -26.85
C ASP A 38 -6.95 -11.59 -26.61
N GLY A 39 -6.79 -10.61 -25.74
CA GLY A 39 -7.76 -9.55 -25.48
C GLY A 39 -7.06 -8.20 -25.57
N ASP A 40 -6.61 -7.83 -26.76
CA ASP A 40 -6.36 -6.44 -27.12
C ASP A 40 -7.69 -5.68 -27.05
N GLY A 41 -7.69 -4.57 -26.32
CA GLY A 41 -8.90 -3.80 -26.05
C GLY A 41 -8.59 -2.50 -25.31
N GLY A 42 -7.65 -1.73 -25.84
CA GLY A 42 -7.60 -0.30 -25.55
C GLY A 42 -8.93 0.37 -25.91
N GLY A 43 -9.50 1.09 -24.95
CA GLY A 43 -10.69 1.92 -25.09
C GLY A 43 -11.09 2.43 -23.71
N SER A 44 -10.44 3.46 -23.16
CA SER A 44 -10.80 4.85 -23.41
C SER A 44 -12.25 5.06 -23.87
N ALA A 45 -13.02 5.62 -22.94
CA ALA A 45 -14.33 6.26 -23.10
C ALA A 45 -15.54 5.35 -23.36
N THR A 46 -16.19 4.95 -22.27
CA THR A 46 -17.64 5.21 -22.16
C THR A 46 -17.91 5.92 -20.85
N THR A 47 -18.23 7.19 -21.01
CA THR A 47 -18.90 8.04 -20.03
C THR A 47 -20.14 7.34 -19.49
N THR A 48 -20.19 7.15 -18.18
CA THR A 48 -21.42 7.32 -17.41
C THR A 48 -21.11 8.28 -16.28
N ALA A 49 -21.96 9.30 -16.18
CA ALA A 49 -21.89 10.39 -15.23
C ALA A 49 -21.82 9.88 -13.77
N ALA A 50 -21.02 10.61 -12.99
CA ALA A 50 -21.12 10.80 -11.54
C ALA A 50 -21.72 9.62 -10.76
N SER A 51 -20.87 8.65 -10.40
CA SER A 51 -21.14 7.83 -9.23
C SER A 51 -20.97 8.74 -8.01
N GLY A 52 -22.07 9.02 -7.32
CA GLY A 52 -22.02 9.64 -6.00
C GLY A 52 -21.10 8.83 -5.09
N GLY A 53 -20.35 9.53 -4.24
CA GLY A 53 -19.34 8.98 -3.33
C GLY A 53 -19.75 7.64 -2.74
N GLY A 54 -19.19 6.57 -3.30
CA GLY A 54 -19.20 5.27 -2.69
C GLY A 54 -18.09 5.26 -1.64
N SER A 55 -18.39 4.73 -0.46
CA SER A 55 -17.35 4.43 0.52
C SER A 55 -16.29 3.54 -0.13
N GLY A 56 -15.03 3.91 0.01
CA GLY A 56 -13.92 3.15 -0.55
C GLY A 56 -13.75 1.76 0.06
N ASP A 57 -13.17 0.84 -0.71
CA ASP A 57 -12.71 -0.46 -0.21
C ASP A 57 -11.30 -0.33 0.38
N ALA A 58 -11.20 -0.44 1.71
CA ALA A 58 -9.92 -0.32 2.41
C ALA A 58 -8.89 -1.41 2.01
N ALA A 59 -9.33 -2.59 1.60
CA ALA A 59 -8.41 -3.65 1.15
C ALA A 59 -7.81 -3.33 -0.23
N ALA A 60 -8.63 -2.81 -1.15
CA ALA A 60 -8.14 -2.26 -2.42
C ALA A 60 -7.22 -1.05 -2.17
N GLY A 61 -7.62 -0.18 -1.24
CA GLY A 61 -6.87 1.00 -0.83
C GLY A 61 -5.48 0.70 -0.29
N ALA A 62 -5.30 -0.40 0.43
CA ALA A 62 -3.99 -0.85 0.89
C ALA A 62 -3.01 -1.10 -0.27
N THR A 63 -3.52 -1.59 -1.41
CA THR A 63 -2.72 -1.82 -2.62
C THR A 63 -2.30 -0.50 -3.26
N VAL A 64 -3.24 0.44 -3.40
CA VAL A 64 -2.98 1.80 -3.91
C VAL A 64 -1.96 2.52 -3.01
N TYR A 65 -2.15 2.43 -1.70
CA TYR A 65 -1.28 3.01 -0.69
C TYR A 65 0.16 2.51 -0.83
N THR A 66 0.34 1.19 -0.92
CA THR A 66 1.66 0.57 -1.03
C THR A 66 2.36 0.98 -2.32
N GLY A 67 1.62 1.07 -3.43
CA GLY A 67 2.19 1.43 -4.73
C GLY A 67 2.53 2.92 -4.92
N THR A 68 1.79 3.82 -4.25
CA THR A 68 1.89 5.27 -4.51
C THR A 68 2.30 6.08 -3.28
N CYS A 69 1.73 5.78 -2.10
CA CYS A 69 1.80 6.67 -0.94
C CYS A 69 2.93 6.30 0.04
N ALA A 70 3.21 5.00 0.17
CA ALA A 70 4.10 4.45 1.18
C ALA A 70 5.56 4.92 1.06
N THR A 71 6.01 5.30 -0.14
CA THR A 71 7.38 5.81 -0.36
C THR A 71 7.66 7.07 0.46
N CYS A 72 6.66 7.94 0.64
CA CYS A 72 6.81 9.19 1.39
C CYS A 72 6.22 9.08 2.80
N HIS A 73 5.10 8.38 2.95
CA HIS A 73 4.37 8.27 4.23
C HIS A 73 4.72 7.02 5.06
N GLY A 74 5.64 6.19 4.56
CA GLY A 74 6.09 4.96 5.19
C GLY A 74 5.14 3.78 4.96
N PRO A 75 5.61 2.53 5.08
CA PRO A 75 4.79 1.34 4.85
C PRO A 75 3.68 1.17 5.88
N THR A 76 3.82 1.78 7.06
CA THR A 76 2.85 1.71 8.16
C THR A 76 2.08 3.02 8.35
N ALA A 77 2.15 3.96 7.39
CA ALA A 77 1.55 5.29 7.50
C ALA A 77 2.07 6.16 8.67
N GLY A 78 3.20 5.78 9.28
CA GLY A 78 3.83 6.52 10.37
C GLY A 78 4.65 7.75 9.94
N GLY A 79 4.76 8.02 8.64
CA GLY A 79 5.57 9.10 8.09
C GLY A 79 7.05 8.73 7.93
N VAL A 80 7.76 9.58 7.21
CA VAL A 80 9.22 9.53 7.02
C VAL A 80 9.76 10.94 7.13
N ASP A 81 10.72 11.15 8.04
CA ASP A 81 11.30 12.47 8.30
C ASP A 81 11.87 13.09 7.03
N GLY A 82 11.49 14.34 6.77
CA GLY A 82 11.89 15.08 5.57
C GLY A 82 11.22 14.66 4.26
N LEU A 83 10.28 13.70 4.28
CA LEU A 83 9.55 13.24 3.08
C LEU A 83 8.03 13.32 3.24
N GLY A 84 7.46 12.72 4.28
CA GLY A 84 6.01 12.65 4.44
C GLY A 84 5.59 12.59 5.90
N LYS A 85 4.51 13.31 6.23
CA LYS A 85 3.93 13.31 7.58
C LYS A 85 3.32 11.94 7.93
N PRO A 86 3.19 11.60 9.22
CA PRO A 86 2.32 10.50 9.64
C PRO A 86 0.90 10.74 9.15
N LEU A 87 0.31 9.70 8.56
CA LEU A 87 -1.11 9.62 8.26
C LEU A 87 -1.85 8.78 9.32
N ALA A 88 -1.12 8.02 10.13
CA ALA A 88 -1.61 7.35 11.32
C ALA A 88 -0.51 7.32 12.42
N PRO A 89 -0.79 7.85 13.63
CA PRO A 89 -1.97 8.63 14.00
C PRO A 89 -1.95 10.02 13.33
N SER A 90 -3.11 10.54 12.94
CA SER A 90 -3.25 11.86 12.34
C SER A 90 -4.60 12.51 12.64
N GLU A 91 -4.58 13.62 13.38
CA GLU A 91 -5.79 14.43 13.64
C GLU A 91 -6.40 14.96 12.34
N PHE A 92 -5.58 15.29 11.34
CA PHE A 92 -6.07 15.74 10.04
C PHE A 92 -6.90 14.65 9.35
N VAL A 93 -6.43 13.40 9.37
CA VAL A 93 -7.18 12.28 8.77
C VAL A 93 -8.49 12.03 9.51
N VAL A 94 -8.46 12.07 10.85
CA VAL A 94 -9.66 11.83 11.68
C VAL A 94 -10.70 12.95 11.51
N ALA A 95 -10.26 14.20 11.41
CA ALA A 95 -11.15 15.37 11.33
C ALA A 95 -11.83 15.52 9.95
N ASN A 96 -11.34 14.86 8.91
CA ASN A 96 -11.88 14.97 7.56
C ASN A 96 -12.67 13.71 7.18
N SER A 97 -13.79 13.91 6.49
CA SER A 97 -14.53 12.85 5.80
C SER A 97 -13.69 12.20 4.69
N GLU A 98 -14.13 11.03 4.22
CA GLU A 98 -13.44 10.36 3.11
C GLU A 98 -13.43 11.25 1.84
N ASP A 99 -14.56 11.88 1.52
CA ASP A 99 -14.67 12.81 0.38
C ASP A 99 -13.71 14.01 0.49
N GLU A 100 -13.56 14.58 1.70
CA GLU A 100 -12.61 15.67 1.94
C GLU A 100 -11.16 15.21 1.76
N LEU A 101 -10.84 13.98 2.20
CA LEU A 101 -9.52 13.40 1.96
C LEU A 101 -9.29 13.13 0.47
N VAL A 102 -10.28 12.62 -0.26
CA VAL A 102 -10.19 12.44 -1.72
C VAL A 102 -9.95 13.78 -2.42
N ALA A 103 -10.72 14.81 -2.08
CA ALA A 103 -10.55 16.15 -2.62
C ALA A 103 -9.15 16.70 -2.33
N PHE A 104 -8.65 16.50 -1.10
CA PHE A 104 -7.30 16.87 -0.71
C PHE A 104 -6.23 16.10 -1.52
N ILE A 105 -6.34 14.78 -1.65
CA ILE A 105 -5.37 13.96 -2.39
C ILE A 105 -5.37 14.33 -3.87
N LYS A 106 -6.52 14.67 -4.47
CA LYS A 106 -6.61 15.09 -5.89
C LYS A 106 -5.72 16.30 -6.20
N VAL A 107 -5.60 17.24 -5.28
CA VAL A 107 -4.83 18.49 -5.48
C VAL A 107 -3.45 18.43 -4.81
N GLY A 108 -3.29 17.64 -3.76
CA GLY A 108 -2.09 17.61 -2.93
C GLY A 108 -1.95 18.85 -2.05
N ARG A 109 -0.72 19.13 -1.59
CA ARG A 109 -0.38 20.34 -0.86
C ARG A 109 1.01 20.83 -1.27
N PRO A 110 1.08 21.93 -2.06
CA PRO A 110 2.37 22.41 -2.51
C PRO A 110 3.18 23.04 -1.36
N THR A 111 4.48 23.24 -1.58
CA THR A 111 5.35 23.95 -0.61
C THR A 111 4.98 25.41 -0.41
N SER A 112 4.29 26.02 -1.37
CA SER A 112 3.78 27.40 -1.30
C SER A 112 2.48 27.53 -0.51
N ASP A 113 1.82 26.43 -0.17
CA ASP A 113 0.59 26.46 0.63
C ASP A 113 0.92 26.90 2.08
N PRO A 114 0.25 27.92 2.63
CA PRO A 114 0.52 28.39 3.99
C PRO A 114 0.25 27.34 5.07
N ALA A 115 -0.58 26.33 4.80
CA ALA A 115 -0.83 25.19 5.69
C ALA A 115 0.20 24.05 5.51
N ASN A 116 1.21 24.21 4.65
CA ASN A 116 2.34 23.30 4.55
C ASN A 116 3.39 23.64 5.62
N THR A 117 3.43 22.86 6.69
CA THR A 117 4.37 23.10 7.80
C THR A 117 5.72 22.40 7.63
N GLN A 118 5.89 21.52 6.63
CA GLN A 118 7.14 20.75 6.45
C GLN A 118 8.03 21.31 5.35
N GLY A 119 7.49 22.18 4.48
CA GLY A 119 8.20 22.65 3.29
C GLY A 119 8.47 21.53 2.27
N VAL A 120 7.73 20.42 2.35
CA VAL A 120 7.80 19.30 1.41
C VAL A 120 6.52 19.24 0.59
N ASP A 121 6.66 19.11 -0.72
CA ASP A 121 5.54 19.04 -1.65
C ASP A 121 4.82 17.71 -1.53
N MET A 122 3.50 17.73 -1.33
CA MET A 122 2.65 16.57 -1.60
C MET A 122 2.01 16.79 -2.98
N PRO A 123 2.48 16.10 -4.03
CA PRO A 123 1.96 16.31 -5.38
C PRO A 123 0.50 15.82 -5.54
N PRO A 124 -0.24 16.34 -6.53
CA PRO A 124 -1.55 15.83 -6.90
C PRO A 124 -1.55 14.30 -7.07
N LYS A 125 -2.54 13.64 -6.47
CA LYS A 125 -2.71 12.17 -6.48
C LYS A 125 -1.47 11.40 -6.01
N GLY A 126 -0.67 11.99 -5.11
CA GLY A 126 0.58 11.38 -4.65
C GLY A 126 1.62 11.19 -5.75
N GLY A 127 1.53 11.98 -6.83
CA GLY A 127 2.43 11.88 -7.99
C GLY A 127 2.02 10.84 -9.02
N ASN A 128 0.87 10.17 -8.84
CA ASN A 128 0.34 9.18 -9.77
C ASN A 128 -0.92 9.72 -10.47
N PRO A 129 -0.78 10.33 -11.66
CA PRO A 129 -1.92 10.91 -12.39
C PRO A 129 -2.93 9.86 -12.87
N SER A 130 -2.52 8.59 -12.95
CA SER A 130 -3.34 7.47 -13.44
C SER A 130 -4.36 6.97 -12.41
N LEU A 131 -4.28 7.38 -11.13
CA LEU A 131 -5.26 7.00 -10.13
C LEU A 131 -6.64 7.53 -10.52
N SER A 132 -7.62 6.62 -10.59
CA SER A 132 -9.02 6.95 -10.79
C SER A 132 -9.63 7.57 -9.53
N ASP A 133 -10.83 8.13 -9.64
CA ASP A 133 -11.54 8.63 -8.47
C ASP A 133 -11.84 7.51 -7.46
N GLN A 134 -12.16 6.29 -7.94
CA GLN A 134 -12.38 5.14 -7.07
C GLN A 134 -11.11 4.74 -6.31
N ASP A 135 -9.94 4.73 -6.96
CA ASP A 135 -8.67 4.44 -6.28
C ASP A 135 -8.40 5.43 -5.13
N LEU A 136 -8.82 6.68 -5.30
CA LEU A 136 -8.68 7.72 -4.27
C LEU A 136 -9.65 7.48 -3.11
N HIS A 137 -10.88 7.07 -3.37
CA HIS A 137 -11.81 6.65 -2.32
C HIS A 137 -11.28 5.45 -1.55
N ASP A 138 -10.81 4.43 -2.25
CA ASP A 138 -10.27 3.21 -1.67
C ASP A 138 -9.06 3.53 -0.76
N VAL A 139 -8.10 4.33 -1.24
CA VAL A 139 -6.93 4.71 -0.42
C VAL A 139 -7.31 5.61 0.75
N ALA A 140 -8.30 6.50 0.59
CA ALA A 140 -8.81 7.33 1.69
C ALA A 140 -9.48 6.45 2.77
N ALA A 141 -10.30 5.48 2.37
CA ALA A 141 -10.91 4.50 3.27
C ALA A 141 -9.84 3.70 4.03
N TYR A 142 -8.80 3.24 3.33
CA TYR A 142 -7.67 2.55 3.95
C TYR A 142 -6.96 3.43 4.98
N ILE A 143 -6.57 4.66 4.64
CA ILE A 143 -5.88 5.58 5.56
C ILE A 143 -6.74 5.87 6.79
N LYS A 144 -8.05 6.05 6.63
CA LYS A 144 -8.97 6.23 7.75
C LYS A 144 -9.05 5.01 8.65
N SER A 145 -9.00 3.79 8.09
CA SER A 145 -9.04 2.55 8.87
C SER A 145 -7.82 2.33 9.78
N LEU A 146 -6.73 3.09 9.57
CA LEU A 146 -5.50 3.01 10.37
C LEU A 146 -5.51 3.93 11.62
N ASN A 147 -6.54 4.77 11.79
CA ASN A 147 -6.65 5.76 12.86
C ASN A 147 -7.77 5.41 13.84
#